data_AF-C6HV14-F1
#
_entry.id   AF-C6HV14-F1
#
_cell.length_a   1.000
_cell.length_b   1.000
_cell.length_c   1.000
_cell.angle_alpha   90.00
_cell.angle_beta   90.00
_cell.angle_gamma   90.00
#
_symmetry.space_group_name_H-M   'P 1'
#
loop_
_entity.id
_entity.type
_entity.pdbx_description
1 polymer ?
#
loop_
_entity_poly.entity_id
_entity_poly.type
_entity_poly.pdbx_seq_one_letter_code
_entity_poly.pdbx_strand_id
1 'polypeptide(L)'
;MKSRKILEIIPEIYLNYPGLRPNLLLYFRSVGYGKKTSTTILEILRGLSVFDDISLFGISELLTEWEIPVTDYSKKFLDEAEKSINNLSWEQPSGFYALIWFKAKYSNPEDLYRFLKKYENFWKTDAFLRRQATAILSRLSKIDAKEKSPLLIQQISSGNIGVVSVANQISMFEMLNHVEGKLGLYLFPEKKQRIYPLGKFLVLCSVLNSEKIQTEKNISVKIKSHISDPYYRHWLKIQYGIKF
;
A
#
# COMPACT_ATOMS: atom_id res chain seq x y z
N MET A 1 -27.23 -8.07 -11.57
CA MET A 1 -27.62 -7.01 -10.61
C MET A 1 -26.93 -7.26 -9.27
N LYS A 2 -26.07 -6.37 -8.79
CA LYS A 2 -25.47 -6.50 -7.45
C LYS A 2 -26.39 -5.81 -6.43
N SER A 3 -27.11 -6.58 -5.64
CA SER A 3 -28.08 -6.03 -4.68
C SER A 3 -27.35 -5.33 -3.53
N ARG A 4 -27.45 -4.00 -3.45
CA ARG A 4 -26.88 -3.22 -2.32
C ARG A 4 -27.65 -3.41 -1.00
N LYS A 5 -28.80 -4.12 -1.01
CA LYS A 5 -29.57 -4.43 0.19
C LYS A 5 -28.82 -5.41 1.10
N ILE A 6 -28.05 -6.34 0.53
CA ILE A 6 -27.29 -7.33 1.31
C ILE A 6 -26.20 -6.70 2.18
N LEU A 7 -25.74 -5.49 1.87
CA LEU A 7 -24.71 -4.78 2.65
C LEU A 7 -25.13 -4.53 4.11
N GLU A 8 -26.42 -4.51 4.42
CA GLU A 8 -26.93 -4.33 5.80
C GLU A 8 -26.70 -5.56 6.68
N ILE A 9 -26.73 -6.76 6.10
CA ILE A 9 -26.59 -8.03 6.84
C ILE A 9 -25.17 -8.60 6.78
N ILE A 10 -24.34 -8.08 5.86
CA ILE A 10 -22.97 -8.57 5.66
C ILE A 10 -22.10 -8.49 6.93
N PRO A 11 -22.14 -7.44 7.78
CA PRO A 11 -21.31 -7.39 8.98
C PRO A 11 -21.54 -8.59 9.88
N GLU A 12 -22.81 -8.89 10.17
CA GLU A 12 -23.20 -10.04 10.98
C GLU A 12 -22.72 -11.34 10.36
N ILE A 13 -22.95 -11.53 9.05
CA ILE A 13 -22.53 -12.74 8.35
C ILE A 13 -21.01 -12.90 8.38
N TYR A 14 -20.26 -11.81 8.16
CA TYR A 14 -18.81 -11.82 8.13
C TYR A 14 -18.21 -12.23 9.48
N LEU A 15 -18.77 -11.71 10.57
CA LEU A 15 -18.30 -11.96 11.93
C LEU A 15 -18.65 -13.40 12.38
N ASN A 16 -19.87 -13.86 12.11
CA ASN A 16 -20.37 -15.13 12.63
C ASN A 16 -20.06 -16.35 11.75
N TYR A 17 -19.74 -16.16 10.46
CA TYR A 17 -19.51 -17.27 9.52
C TYR A 17 -18.15 -17.14 8.81
N PRO A 18 -17.03 -17.53 9.46
CA PRO A 18 -15.69 -17.41 8.89
C PRO A 18 -15.51 -18.03 7.51
N GLY A 19 -16.17 -19.16 7.23
CA GLY A 19 -16.12 -19.84 5.93
C GLY A 19 -16.67 -19.02 4.77
N LEU A 20 -17.47 -17.98 5.01
CA LEU A 20 -18.04 -17.11 3.98
C LEU A 20 -17.19 -15.87 3.69
N ARG A 21 -16.24 -15.53 4.57
CA ARG A 21 -15.43 -14.30 4.46
C ARG A 21 -14.74 -14.13 3.10
N PRO A 22 -14.11 -15.15 2.48
CA PRO A 22 -13.49 -14.98 1.16
C PRO A 22 -14.49 -14.55 0.08
N ASN A 23 -15.69 -15.13 0.08
CA ASN A 23 -16.76 -14.78 -0.87
C ASN A 23 -17.30 -13.37 -0.62
N LEU A 24 -17.42 -12.97 0.65
CA LEU A 24 -17.81 -11.61 1.02
C LEU A 24 -16.77 -10.58 0.58
N LEU A 25 -15.47 -10.85 0.75
CA LEU A 25 -14.41 -9.98 0.26
C LEU A 25 -14.41 -9.89 -1.28
N LEU A 26 -14.62 -11.00 -1.99
CA LEU A 26 -14.80 -10.99 -3.45
C LEU A 26 -15.99 -10.11 -3.86
N TYR A 27 -17.10 -10.21 -3.12
CA TYR A 27 -18.26 -9.35 -3.34
C TYR A 27 -17.88 -7.86 -3.15
N PHE A 28 -17.20 -7.50 -2.06
CA PHE A 28 -16.73 -6.13 -1.80
C PHE A 28 -15.76 -5.62 -2.87
N ARG A 29 -14.80 -6.42 -3.33
CA ARG A 29 -13.92 -6.08 -4.46
C ARG A 29 -14.72 -5.77 -5.72
N SER A 30 -15.78 -6.54 -5.93
CA SER A 30 -16.64 -6.38 -7.09
C SER A 30 -17.50 -5.10 -7.02
N VAL A 31 -17.98 -4.72 -5.83
CA VAL A 31 -18.83 -3.53 -5.64
C VAL A 31 -17.98 -2.26 -5.60
N GLY A 32 -16.79 -2.32 -5.01
CA GLY A 32 -15.87 -1.20 -4.87
C GLY A 32 -16.20 -0.26 -3.71
N TYR A 33 -15.44 0.82 -3.64
CA TYR A 33 -15.62 1.88 -2.65
C TYR A 33 -16.91 2.68 -2.90
N GLY A 34 -17.63 2.98 -1.82
CA GLY A 34 -18.81 3.83 -1.81
C GLY A 34 -19.34 3.96 -0.38
N LYS A 35 -20.17 4.97 -0.10
CA LYS A 35 -20.59 5.31 1.27
C LYS A 35 -21.07 4.11 2.10
N LYS A 36 -21.98 3.31 1.52
CA LYS A 36 -22.53 2.13 2.20
C LYS A 36 -21.47 1.05 2.41
N THR A 37 -20.64 0.74 1.41
CA THR A 37 -19.59 -0.29 1.55
C THR A 37 -18.51 0.14 2.54
N SER A 38 -18.13 1.41 2.58
CA SER A 38 -17.19 1.93 3.58
C SER A 38 -17.75 1.82 5.00
N THR A 39 -19.03 2.17 5.22
CA THR A 39 -19.67 2.00 6.53
C THR A 39 -19.71 0.53 6.95
N THR A 40 -20.13 -0.36 6.05
CA THR A 40 -20.17 -1.81 6.31
C THR A 40 -18.78 -2.36 6.67
N ILE A 41 -17.71 -1.94 5.99
CA ILE A 41 -16.35 -2.38 6.32
C ILE A 41 -15.89 -1.86 7.69
N LEU A 42 -16.23 -0.62 8.05
CA LEU A 42 -15.93 -0.10 9.38
C LEU A 42 -16.67 -0.86 10.48
N GLU A 43 -17.92 -1.25 10.25
CA GLU A 43 -18.68 -2.09 11.18
C GLU A 43 -18.01 -3.46 11.36
N ILE A 44 -17.58 -4.10 10.27
CA ILE A 44 -16.81 -5.35 10.35
C ILE A 44 -15.53 -5.13 11.16
N LEU A 45 -14.72 -4.14 10.82
CA LEU A 45 -13.45 -3.86 11.50
C LEU A 45 -13.62 -3.62 13.01
N ARG A 46 -14.70 -2.93 13.42
CA ARG A 46 -15.01 -2.70 14.84
C ARG A 46 -15.47 -3.97 15.57
N GLY A 47 -16.04 -4.92 14.86
CA GLY A 47 -16.50 -6.20 15.42
C GLY A 47 -15.46 -7.32 15.39
N LEU A 48 -14.30 -7.12 14.74
CA LEU A 48 -13.24 -8.12 14.71
C LEU A 48 -12.61 -8.33 16.10
N SER A 49 -12.26 -9.58 16.38
CA SER A 49 -11.38 -9.92 17.50
C SER A 49 -9.94 -9.51 17.20
N VAL A 50 -9.19 -9.13 18.23
CA VAL A 50 -7.76 -8.76 18.15
C VAL A 50 -6.90 -9.86 17.54
N PHE A 51 -7.32 -11.13 17.62
CA PHE A 51 -6.58 -12.28 17.10
C PHE A 51 -7.06 -12.76 15.71
N ASP A 52 -7.93 -12.01 15.03
CA ASP A 52 -8.47 -12.39 13.71
C ASP A 52 -7.59 -11.89 12.55
N ASP A 53 -6.36 -12.40 12.49
CA ASP A 53 -5.35 -11.99 11.52
C ASP A 53 -5.80 -12.19 10.06
N ILE A 54 -6.49 -13.29 9.77
CA ILE A 54 -6.98 -13.60 8.42
C ILE A 54 -7.93 -12.52 7.93
N SER A 55 -8.87 -12.09 8.78
CA SER A 55 -9.81 -11.02 8.44
C SER A 55 -9.11 -9.68 8.31
N LEU A 56 -8.17 -9.39 9.22
CA LEU A 56 -7.40 -8.15 9.19
C LEU A 56 -6.61 -8.01 7.89
N PHE A 57 -5.99 -9.10 7.42
CA PHE A 57 -5.30 -9.13 6.13
C PHE A 57 -6.25 -9.00 4.95
N GLY A 58 -7.32 -9.79 4.93
CA GLY A 58 -8.28 -9.77 3.82
C GLY A 58 -8.92 -8.38 3.65
N ILE A 59 -9.22 -7.70 4.74
CA ILE A 59 -9.76 -6.34 4.71
C ILE A 59 -8.68 -5.33 4.34
N SER A 60 -7.46 -5.43 4.88
CA SER A 60 -6.37 -4.50 4.52
C SER A 60 -6.00 -4.60 3.04
N GLU A 61 -5.95 -5.82 2.49
CA GLU A 61 -5.77 -6.05 1.07
C GLU A 61 -6.90 -5.40 0.26
N LEU A 62 -8.17 -5.70 0.59
CA LEU A 62 -9.34 -5.10 -0.04
C LEU A 62 -9.28 -3.57 -0.05
N LEU A 63 -8.94 -2.96 1.09
CA LEU A 63 -8.83 -1.52 1.23
C LEU A 63 -7.73 -0.96 0.32
N THR A 64 -6.60 -1.65 0.19
CA THR A 64 -5.51 -1.19 -0.70
C THR A 64 -5.78 -1.44 -2.18
N GLU A 65 -6.69 -2.35 -2.52
CA GLU A 65 -7.16 -2.59 -3.89
C GLU A 65 -8.24 -1.60 -4.36
N TRP A 66 -8.98 -0.99 -3.43
CA TRP A 66 -10.00 -0.01 -3.79
C TRP A 66 -9.43 1.31 -4.32
N GLU A 67 -9.98 1.77 -5.45
CA GLU A 67 -9.74 3.10 -6.01
C GLU A 67 -10.56 4.15 -5.25
N ILE A 68 -10.08 4.52 -4.05
CA ILE A 68 -10.76 5.48 -3.17
C ILE A 68 -10.47 6.92 -3.66
N PRO A 69 -11.48 7.78 -3.88
CA PRO A 69 -11.27 9.17 -4.29
C PRO A 69 -10.61 9.98 -3.16
N VAL A 70 -9.95 11.09 -3.49
CA VAL A 70 -9.35 11.99 -2.48
C VAL A 70 -10.36 13.09 -2.13
N THR A 71 -11.15 12.87 -1.09
CA THR A 71 -12.22 13.77 -0.59
C THR A 71 -12.20 13.79 0.93
N ASP A 72 -12.86 14.77 1.55
CA ASP A 72 -12.95 14.80 3.02
C ASP A 72 -13.66 13.58 3.61
N TYR A 73 -14.69 13.07 2.91
CA TYR A 73 -15.41 11.87 3.34
C TYR A 73 -14.50 10.63 3.33
N SER A 74 -13.76 10.43 2.23
CA SER A 74 -12.84 9.30 2.12
C SER A 74 -11.66 9.41 3.07
N LYS A 75 -11.15 10.62 3.33
CA LYS A 75 -10.12 10.85 4.34
C LYS A 75 -10.61 10.44 5.74
N LYS A 76 -11.80 10.88 6.15
CA LYS A 76 -12.41 10.46 7.43
C LYS A 76 -12.56 8.94 7.53
N PHE A 77 -13.05 8.32 6.45
CA PHE A 77 -13.15 6.85 6.39
C PHE A 77 -11.79 6.17 6.57
N LEU A 78 -10.75 6.64 5.88
CA LEU A 78 -9.40 6.06 5.97
C LEU A 78 -8.79 6.26 7.36
N ASP A 79 -9.02 7.42 7.98
CA ASP A 79 -8.56 7.70 9.35
C ASP A 79 -9.25 6.75 10.36
N GLU A 80 -10.55 6.49 10.19
CA GLU A 80 -11.28 5.51 11.01
C GLU A 80 -10.82 4.08 10.76
N ALA A 81 -10.62 3.69 9.50
CA ALA A 81 -10.13 2.37 9.14
C ALA A 81 -8.72 2.14 9.70
N GLU A 82 -7.84 3.13 9.60
CA GLU A 82 -6.50 3.07 10.18
C GLU A 82 -6.57 2.85 11.69
N LYS A 83 -7.40 3.63 12.41
CA LYS A 83 -7.58 3.48 13.86
C LYS A 83 -8.07 2.08 14.23
N SER A 84 -9.04 1.55 13.49
CA SER A 84 -9.55 0.20 13.73
C SER A 84 -8.49 -0.87 13.47
N ILE A 85 -7.78 -0.80 12.34
CA ILE A 85 -6.67 -1.72 12.03
C ILE A 85 -5.61 -1.65 13.13
N ASN A 86 -5.21 -0.43 13.50
CA ASN A 86 -4.22 -0.16 14.52
C ASN A 86 -4.58 -0.81 15.86
N ASN A 87 -5.83 -0.66 16.32
CA ASN A 87 -6.30 -1.26 17.58
C ASN A 87 -6.25 -2.80 17.56
N LEU A 88 -6.34 -3.42 16.40
CA LEU A 88 -6.22 -4.87 16.22
C LEU A 88 -4.77 -5.35 16.03
N SER A 89 -3.80 -4.44 15.84
CA SER A 89 -2.50 -4.79 15.25
C SER A 89 -1.32 -4.93 16.22
N TRP A 90 -1.46 -4.56 17.49
CA TRP A 90 -0.28 -4.23 18.32
C TRP A 90 0.46 -5.39 18.95
N GLU A 91 -0.12 -6.59 18.99
CA GLU A 91 0.49 -7.72 19.71
C GLU A 91 1.19 -8.74 18.79
N GLN A 92 0.97 -8.67 17.48
CA GLN A 92 1.45 -9.68 16.54
C GLN A 92 2.11 -9.08 15.29
N PRO A 93 3.18 -9.71 14.75
CA PRO A 93 3.80 -9.28 13.50
C PRO A 93 2.81 -9.17 12.34
N SER A 94 1.80 -10.04 12.32
CA SER A 94 0.75 -10.07 11.30
C SER A 94 -0.07 -8.78 11.28
N GLY A 95 -0.56 -8.34 12.44
CA GLY A 95 -1.27 -7.09 12.59
C GLY A 95 -0.44 -5.89 12.14
N PHE A 96 0.83 -5.83 12.58
CA PHE A 96 1.73 -4.77 12.15
C PHE A 96 1.95 -4.74 10.64
N TYR A 97 2.06 -5.91 9.98
CA TYR A 97 2.13 -5.99 8.52
C TYR A 97 0.87 -5.42 7.85
N ALA A 98 -0.32 -5.76 8.35
CA ALA A 98 -1.58 -5.24 7.81
C ALA A 98 -1.64 -3.70 7.89
N LEU A 99 -1.24 -3.13 9.04
CA LEU A 99 -1.14 -1.68 9.22
C LEU A 99 -0.12 -1.06 8.27
N ILE A 100 1.06 -1.66 8.14
CA ILE A 100 2.10 -1.19 7.19
C ILE A 100 1.58 -1.20 5.75
N TRP A 101 0.89 -2.27 5.34
CA TRP A 101 0.34 -2.41 3.99
C TRP A 101 -0.67 -1.30 3.71
N PHE A 102 -1.59 -1.04 4.64
CA PHE A 102 -2.55 0.06 4.54
C PHE A 102 -1.84 1.42 4.44
N LYS A 103 -0.90 1.69 5.33
CA LYS A 103 -0.15 2.95 5.39
C LYS A 103 0.70 3.20 4.14
N ALA A 104 1.27 2.16 3.54
CA ALA A 104 2.08 2.27 2.33
C ALA A 104 1.32 2.90 1.15
N LYS A 105 0.00 2.69 1.07
CA LYS A 105 -0.86 3.33 0.08
C LYS A 105 -1.37 4.70 0.53
N TYR A 106 -1.83 4.84 1.77
CA TYR A 106 -2.67 5.97 2.17
C TYR A 106 -1.97 7.04 3.01
N SER A 107 -0.87 6.73 3.69
CA SER A 107 -0.18 7.70 4.54
C SER A 107 0.62 8.71 3.75
N ASN A 108 0.72 9.92 4.30
CA ASN A 108 1.70 10.91 3.84
C ASN A 108 3.12 10.33 3.99
N PRO A 109 4.05 10.60 3.05
CA PRO A 109 5.43 10.12 3.14
C PRO A 109 6.13 10.46 4.47
N GLU A 110 5.91 11.64 5.03
CA GLU A 110 6.49 12.08 6.30
C GLU A 110 5.95 11.28 7.49
N ASP A 111 4.62 11.13 7.57
CA ASP A 111 3.98 10.34 8.61
C ASP A 111 4.35 8.85 8.51
N LEU A 112 4.49 8.35 7.28
CA LEU A 112 4.93 7.00 7.00
C LEU A 112 6.38 6.77 7.45
N TYR A 113 7.28 7.73 7.18
CA TYR A 113 8.66 7.68 7.65
C TYR A 113 8.72 7.69 9.19
N ARG A 114 8.03 8.63 9.84
CA ARG A 114 7.94 8.71 11.31
C ARG A 114 7.41 7.41 11.91
N PHE A 115 6.39 6.82 11.30
CA PHE A 115 5.84 5.54 11.71
C PHE A 115 6.90 4.42 11.63
N LEU A 116 7.58 4.27 10.49
CA LEU A 116 8.63 3.27 10.31
C LEU A 116 9.79 3.48 11.30
N LYS A 117 10.18 4.73 11.56
CA LYS A 117 11.26 5.05 12.49
C LYS A 117 10.85 4.75 13.95
N LYS A 118 9.64 5.14 14.35
CA LYS A 118 9.11 4.88 15.70
C LYS A 118 9.10 3.40 16.05
N TYR A 119 8.74 2.55 15.09
CA TYR A 119 8.63 1.10 15.30
C TYR A 119 9.81 0.30 14.73
N GLU A 120 10.95 0.96 14.51
CA GLU A 120 12.15 0.37 13.92
C GLU A 120 12.64 -0.89 14.65
N ASN A 121 12.65 -0.85 15.98
CA ASN A 121 13.06 -1.99 16.79
C ASN A 121 12.08 -3.17 16.66
N PHE A 122 10.80 -2.90 16.40
CA PHE A 122 9.79 -3.94 16.27
C PHE A 122 9.89 -4.66 14.93
N TRP A 123 9.92 -3.95 13.81
CA TRP A 123 9.93 -4.62 12.50
C TRP A 123 11.28 -5.21 12.11
N LYS A 124 12.38 -4.84 12.79
CA LYS A 124 13.69 -5.43 12.55
C LYS A 124 13.88 -6.82 13.14
N THR A 125 13.09 -7.20 14.15
CA THR A 125 13.21 -8.52 14.80
C THR A 125 12.72 -9.64 13.90
N ASP A 126 11.78 -9.36 13.00
CA ASP A 126 11.23 -10.31 12.06
C ASP A 126 11.73 -10.06 10.63
N ALA A 127 12.25 -11.11 9.99
CA ALA A 127 12.81 -11.04 8.65
C ALA A 127 11.80 -10.60 7.58
N PHE A 128 10.55 -11.06 7.72
CA PHE A 128 9.49 -10.74 6.78
C PHE A 128 9.07 -9.28 6.92
N LEU A 129 8.75 -8.82 8.14
CA LEU A 129 8.42 -7.42 8.43
C LEU A 129 9.52 -6.47 7.98
N ARG A 130 10.77 -6.82 8.26
CA ARG A 130 11.93 -6.05 7.84
C ARG A 130 11.97 -5.86 6.33
N ARG A 131 11.70 -6.92 5.58
CA ARG A 131 11.63 -6.87 4.12
C ARG A 131 10.46 -5.99 3.64
N GLN A 132 9.30 -6.07 4.27
CA GLN A 132 8.13 -5.23 3.92
C GLN A 132 8.40 -3.75 4.20
N ALA A 133 8.93 -3.42 5.38
CA ALA A 133 9.32 -2.07 5.75
C ALA A 133 10.38 -1.50 4.79
N THR A 134 11.35 -2.32 4.40
CA THR A 134 12.40 -1.94 3.43
C THR A 134 11.81 -1.62 2.06
N ALA A 135 10.88 -2.44 1.56
CA ALA A 135 10.22 -2.20 0.28
C ALA A 135 9.50 -0.84 0.24
N ILE A 136 8.94 -0.41 1.37
CA ILE A 136 8.20 0.84 1.51
C ILE A 136 9.09 2.08 1.49
N LEU A 137 10.39 1.93 1.79
CA LEU A 137 11.35 3.05 1.69
C LEU A 137 11.40 3.65 0.27
N SER A 138 11.00 2.88 -0.74
CA SER A 138 10.79 3.36 -2.12
C SER A 138 9.84 4.56 -2.23
N ARG A 139 8.81 4.64 -1.37
CA ARG A 139 7.79 5.71 -1.33
C ARG A 139 8.29 6.99 -0.69
N LEU A 140 9.46 7.00 -0.06
CA LEU A 140 9.93 8.10 0.78
C LEU A 140 10.83 9.10 0.03
N SER A 141 10.56 9.31 -1.26
CA SER A 141 11.39 10.11 -2.17
C SER A 141 11.62 11.56 -1.73
N LYS A 142 10.66 12.15 -1.00
CA LYS A 142 10.70 13.54 -0.53
C LYS A 142 11.31 13.71 0.87
N ILE A 143 11.60 12.62 1.57
CA ILE A 143 12.34 12.68 2.82
C ILE A 143 13.78 13.04 2.50
N ASP A 144 14.41 13.88 3.32
CA ASP A 144 15.79 14.28 3.14
C ASP A 144 16.66 13.03 2.89
N ALA A 145 17.46 13.06 1.82
CA ALA A 145 18.39 11.99 1.48
C ALA A 145 19.32 11.66 2.67
N LYS A 146 19.61 12.64 3.53
CA LYS A 146 20.39 12.46 4.76
C LYS A 146 19.71 11.57 5.79
N GLU A 147 18.38 11.46 5.76
CA GLU A 147 17.60 10.64 6.68
C GLU A 147 17.22 9.28 6.08
N LYS A 148 16.91 9.24 4.77
CA LYS A 148 16.56 8.01 4.05
C LYS A 148 17.78 7.10 3.82
N SER A 149 18.91 7.68 3.40
CA SER A 149 20.08 6.89 3.00
C SER A 149 20.67 6.06 4.14
N PRO A 150 20.82 6.57 5.38
CA PRO A 150 21.31 5.74 6.49
C PRO A 150 20.40 4.55 6.78
N LEU A 151 19.07 4.74 6.71
CA LEU A 151 18.11 3.67 6.95
C LEU A 151 18.24 2.57 5.89
N LEU A 152 18.39 2.94 4.61
CA LEU A 152 18.56 2.01 3.50
C LEU A 152 19.92 1.29 3.57
N ILE A 153 21.01 2.02 3.85
CA ILE A 153 22.35 1.46 4.04
C ILE A 153 22.35 0.41 5.16
N GLN A 154 21.67 0.69 6.28
CA GLN A 154 21.53 -0.27 7.36
C GLN A 154 20.81 -1.58 6.93
N GLN A 155 19.91 -1.51 5.95
CA GLN A 155 19.24 -2.70 5.41
C GLN A 155 20.16 -3.49 4.47
N ILE A 156 20.99 -2.81 3.70
CA ILE A 156 22.03 -3.42 2.85
C ILE A 156 23.05 -4.17 3.71
N SER A 157 23.42 -3.61 4.86
CA SER A 157 24.36 -4.22 5.80
C SER A 157 23.73 -5.20 6.80
N SER A 158 22.47 -5.61 6.58
CA SER A 158 21.70 -6.38 7.57
C SER A 158 22.06 -7.87 7.67
N GLY A 159 22.74 -8.43 6.67
CA GLY A 159 23.00 -9.87 6.55
C GLY A 159 21.78 -10.72 6.17
N ASN A 160 20.57 -10.15 6.14
CA ASN A 160 19.37 -10.87 5.71
C ASN A 160 19.22 -10.77 4.19
N ILE A 161 19.52 -11.86 3.47
CA ILE A 161 19.57 -11.91 2.00
C ILE A 161 18.32 -11.30 1.34
N GLY A 162 17.12 -11.61 1.85
CA GLY A 162 15.87 -11.09 1.30
C GLY A 162 15.69 -9.58 1.48
N VAL A 163 16.16 -9.04 2.60
CA VAL A 163 16.16 -7.59 2.90
C VAL A 163 17.22 -6.87 2.08
N VAL A 164 18.44 -7.42 2.05
CA VAL A 164 19.58 -6.88 1.30
C VAL A 164 19.24 -6.79 -0.19
N SER A 165 18.63 -7.84 -0.76
CA SER A 165 18.19 -7.84 -2.16
C SER A 165 17.23 -6.69 -2.48
N VAL A 166 16.20 -6.48 -1.64
CA VAL A 166 15.24 -5.38 -1.83
C VAL A 166 15.92 -4.02 -1.67
N ALA A 167 16.75 -3.85 -0.64
CA ALA A 167 17.43 -2.59 -0.37
C ALA A 167 18.38 -2.20 -1.52
N ASN A 168 19.18 -3.16 -2.00
CA ASN A 168 20.06 -2.96 -3.15
C ASN A 168 19.27 -2.60 -4.41
N GLN A 169 18.14 -3.28 -4.65
CA GLN A 169 17.32 -3.01 -5.83
C GLN A 169 16.74 -1.59 -5.81
N ILE A 170 16.33 -1.08 -4.64
CA ILE A 170 15.88 0.31 -4.48
C ILE A 170 17.00 1.28 -4.85
N SER A 171 18.21 1.07 -4.30
CA SER A 171 19.38 1.91 -4.60
C SER A 171 19.77 1.87 -6.08
N MET A 172 19.74 0.68 -6.70
CA MET A 172 20.05 0.52 -8.13
C MET A 172 19.05 1.25 -9.01
N PHE A 173 17.75 1.19 -8.68
CA PHE A 173 16.70 1.86 -9.45
C PHE A 173 16.79 3.39 -9.38
N GLU A 174 17.26 3.94 -8.25
CA GLU A 174 17.51 5.38 -8.09
C GLU A 174 18.62 5.89 -9.03
N MET A 175 19.54 5.02 -9.44
CA MET A 175 20.66 5.35 -10.35
C MET A 175 20.37 5.10 -11.83
N LEU A 176 19.18 4.60 -12.20
CA LEU A 176 18.87 4.26 -13.58
C LEU A 176 18.82 5.51 -14.47
N ASN A 177 19.32 5.37 -15.70
CA ASN A 177 19.25 6.43 -16.72
C ASN A 177 18.00 6.33 -17.61
N HIS A 178 17.46 5.13 -17.77
CA HIS A 178 16.28 4.83 -18.57
C HIS A 178 15.61 3.55 -18.04
N VAL A 179 14.33 3.35 -18.36
CA VAL A 179 13.61 2.13 -18.00
C VAL A 179 13.84 1.04 -19.06
N GLU A 180 14.57 0.00 -18.69
CA GLU A 180 14.84 -1.16 -19.55
C GLU A 180 13.56 -1.95 -19.91
N GLY A 181 13.60 -2.71 -21.01
CA GLY A 181 12.42 -3.39 -21.57
C GLY A 181 11.69 -4.31 -20.59
N LYS A 182 12.39 -5.16 -19.83
CA LYS A 182 11.77 -6.08 -18.85
C LYS A 182 11.08 -5.32 -17.71
N LEU A 183 11.75 -4.31 -17.16
CA LEU A 183 11.19 -3.44 -16.12
C LEU A 183 9.99 -2.65 -16.65
N GLY A 184 10.09 -2.14 -17.88
CA GLY A 184 9.02 -1.43 -18.57
C GLY A 184 7.78 -2.30 -18.75
N LEU A 185 7.92 -3.56 -19.18
CA LEU A 185 6.81 -4.51 -19.31
C LEU A 185 6.21 -4.90 -17.97
N TYR A 186 7.04 -5.01 -16.92
CA TYR A 186 6.56 -5.27 -15.56
C TYR A 186 5.69 -4.12 -15.04
N LEU A 187 6.18 -2.88 -15.15
CA LEU A 187 5.48 -1.67 -14.69
C LEU A 187 4.28 -1.33 -15.57
N PHE A 188 4.40 -1.46 -16.88
CA PHE A 188 3.41 -1.05 -17.87
C PHE A 188 3.12 -2.20 -18.85
N PRO A 189 2.42 -3.25 -18.40
CA PRO A 189 2.10 -4.39 -19.25
C PRO A 189 1.12 -3.99 -20.36
N GLU A 190 1.24 -4.62 -21.52
CA GLU A 190 0.36 -4.36 -22.69
C GLU A 190 -1.13 -4.48 -22.34
N LYS A 191 -1.48 -5.51 -21.56
CA LYS A 191 -2.82 -5.64 -21.00
C LYS A 191 -2.92 -4.83 -19.72
N LYS A 192 -3.60 -3.69 -19.81
CA LYS A 192 -3.90 -2.85 -18.65
C LYS A 192 -4.58 -3.66 -17.55
N GLN A 193 -4.00 -3.61 -16.36
CA GLN A 193 -4.59 -4.22 -15.17
C GLN A 193 -5.74 -3.36 -14.66
N ARG A 194 -6.81 -3.99 -14.16
CA ARG A 194 -7.95 -3.28 -13.58
C ARG A 194 -7.53 -2.45 -12.36
N ILE A 195 -6.70 -3.04 -11.51
CA ILE A 195 -6.15 -2.43 -10.31
C ILE A 195 -4.63 -2.45 -10.48
N TYR A 196 -3.98 -1.31 -10.27
CA TYR A 196 -2.53 -1.24 -10.28
C TYR A 196 -2.01 -1.78 -8.94
N PRO A 197 -1.23 -2.88 -8.88
CA PRO A 197 -0.84 -3.49 -7.62
C PRO A 197 0.08 -2.59 -6.79
N LEU A 198 -0.07 -2.60 -5.46
CA LEU A 198 0.80 -1.82 -4.56
C LEU A 198 2.27 -2.17 -4.74
N GLY A 199 2.62 -3.46 -4.85
CA GLY A 199 4.01 -3.87 -5.09
C GLY A 199 4.61 -3.24 -6.35
N LYS A 200 3.85 -3.18 -7.45
CA LYS A 200 4.27 -2.49 -8.68
C LYS A 200 4.39 -0.99 -8.47
N PHE A 201 3.53 -0.42 -7.65
CA PHE A 201 3.59 1.00 -7.30
C PHE A 201 4.84 1.36 -6.49
N LEU A 202 5.22 0.52 -5.51
CA LEU A 202 6.47 0.68 -4.76
C LEU A 202 7.69 0.61 -5.69
N VAL A 203 7.73 -0.38 -6.60
CA VAL A 203 8.81 -0.48 -7.60
C VAL A 203 8.84 0.76 -8.50
N LEU A 204 7.68 1.25 -8.96
CA LEU A 204 7.59 2.48 -9.73
C LEU A 204 8.15 3.68 -8.95
N CYS A 205 7.84 3.80 -7.66
CA CYS A 205 8.38 4.86 -6.81
C CYS A 205 9.90 4.78 -6.69
N SER A 206 10.48 3.57 -6.54
CA SER A 206 11.94 3.40 -6.55
C SER A 206 12.57 3.91 -7.85
N VAL A 207 11.96 3.58 -8.98
CA VAL A 207 12.43 3.98 -10.32
C VAL A 207 12.28 5.50 -10.54
N LEU A 208 11.18 6.09 -10.08
CA LEU A 208 10.95 7.54 -10.18
C LEU A 208 11.81 8.37 -9.22
N ASN A 209 12.55 7.75 -8.30
CA ASN A 209 13.56 8.45 -7.52
C ASN A 209 14.78 8.85 -8.39
N SER A 210 14.95 8.23 -9.56
CA SER A 210 15.89 8.74 -10.57
C SER A 210 15.33 9.99 -11.24
N GLU A 211 16.05 11.11 -11.10
CA GLU A 211 15.70 12.39 -11.75
C GLU A 211 15.62 12.28 -13.29
N LYS A 212 16.46 11.42 -13.88
CA LYS A 212 16.51 11.20 -15.33
C LYS A 212 15.20 10.58 -15.80
N ILE A 213 14.73 9.54 -15.11
CA ILE A 213 13.49 8.85 -15.46
C ILE A 213 12.27 9.70 -15.13
N GLN A 214 12.30 10.42 -14.00
CA GLN A 214 11.20 11.30 -13.58
C GLN A 214 10.83 12.33 -14.66
N THR A 215 11.83 12.85 -15.38
CA THR A 215 11.64 13.87 -16.41
C THR A 215 11.30 13.30 -17.80
N GLU A 216 11.34 11.97 -17.98
CA GLU A 216 11.01 11.34 -19.25
C GLU A 216 9.51 11.42 -19.58
N LYS A 217 9.20 12.09 -20.71
CA LYS A 217 7.82 12.22 -21.21
C LYS A 217 7.14 10.89 -21.46
N ASN A 218 7.85 9.89 -21.98
CA ASN A 218 7.30 8.57 -22.29
C ASN A 218 6.78 7.87 -21.01
N ILE A 219 7.55 7.94 -19.93
CA ILE A 219 7.15 7.38 -18.63
C ILE A 219 5.93 8.09 -18.07
N SER A 220 5.88 9.42 -18.16
CA SER A 220 4.69 10.18 -17.76
C SER A 220 3.42 9.74 -18.51
N VAL A 221 3.51 9.52 -19.83
CA VAL A 221 2.38 9.04 -20.65
C VAL A 221 1.94 7.63 -20.23
N LYS A 222 2.89 6.71 -20.02
CA LYS A 222 2.60 5.34 -19.56
C LYS A 222 1.94 5.31 -18.19
N ILE A 223 2.41 6.15 -17.26
CA ILE A 223 1.83 6.30 -15.92
C ILE A 223 0.36 6.73 -16.01
N LYS A 224 0.05 7.76 -16.81
CA LYS A 224 -1.33 8.26 -16.96
C LYS A 224 -2.28 7.22 -17.55
N SER A 225 -1.81 6.43 -18.52
CA SER A 225 -2.63 5.41 -19.17
C SER A 225 -2.87 4.18 -18.30
N HIS A 226 -1.90 3.77 -17.47
CA HIS A 226 -1.98 2.54 -16.68
C HIS A 226 -2.50 2.74 -15.26
N ILE A 227 -2.25 3.89 -14.64
CA ILE A 227 -2.61 4.14 -13.25
C ILE A 227 -3.85 5.03 -13.20
N SER A 228 -4.98 4.48 -12.74
CA SER A 228 -6.25 5.20 -12.52
C SER A 228 -6.51 5.54 -11.05
N ASP A 229 -5.90 4.82 -10.11
CA ASP A 229 -6.12 4.98 -8.68
C ASP A 229 -5.88 6.43 -8.20
N PRO A 230 -6.87 7.09 -7.57
CA PRO A 230 -6.74 8.49 -7.17
C PRO A 230 -5.63 8.77 -6.15
N TYR A 231 -5.37 7.85 -5.21
CA TYR A 231 -4.32 8.01 -4.22
C TYR A 231 -2.93 7.82 -4.84
N TYR A 232 -2.75 6.86 -5.74
CA TYR A 232 -1.50 6.73 -6.48
C TYR A 232 -1.22 7.97 -7.32
N ARG A 233 -2.23 8.49 -8.05
CA ARG A 233 -2.10 9.74 -8.81
C ARG A 233 -1.78 10.93 -7.91
N HIS A 234 -2.43 11.03 -6.75
CA HIS A 234 -2.16 12.06 -5.75
C HIS A 234 -0.69 12.06 -5.32
N TRP A 235 -0.16 10.89 -4.96
CA TRP A 235 1.24 10.76 -4.56
C TRP A 235 2.21 11.02 -5.71
N LEU A 236 1.92 10.51 -6.91
CA LEU A 236 2.75 10.76 -8.09
C LEU A 236 2.83 12.24 -8.43
N LYS A 237 1.72 12.98 -8.27
CA LYS A 237 1.68 14.43 -8.43
C LYS A 237 2.48 15.15 -7.36
N ILE A 238 2.24 14.83 -6.08
CA ILE A 238 2.88 15.53 -4.97
C ILE A 238 4.37 15.25 -4.93
N GLN A 239 4.79 14.01 -5.12
CA GLN A 239 6.18 13.60 -4.90
C GLN A 239 7.06 13.76 -6.13
N TYR A 240 6.50 13.51 -7.31
CA TYR A 240 7.28 13.47 -8.56
C TYR A 240 6.82 14.52 -9.58
N GLY A 241 5.84 15.36 -9.26
CA GLY A 241 5.37 16.44 -10.14
C GLY A 241 4.57 15.97 -11.36
N ILE A 242 4.13 14.71 -11.40
CA ILE A 242 3.40 14.14 -12.55
C ILE A 242 1.97 14.69 -12.59
N LYS A 243 1.60 15.36 -13.68
CA LYS A 243 0.26 15.94 -13.89
C LYS A 243 -0.68 14.93 -14.55
N PHE A 244 -1.87 14.73 -13.99
CA PHE A 244 -2.92 13.83 -14.51
C PHE A 244 -4.10 14.61 -15.05
#